data_AF-A0A3N5KSG1-F1
#
_entry.id   AF-A0A3N5KSG1-F1
#
_cell.length_a   1.000
_cell.length_b   1.000
_cell.length_c   1.000
_cell.angle_alpha   90.00
_cell.angle_beta   90.00
_cell.angle_gamma   90.00
#
_symmetry.space_group_name_H-M   'P 1'
#
loop_
_entity.id
_entity.type
_entity.pdbx_description
1 polymer ?
#
loop_
_entity_poly.entity_id
_entity_poly.type
_entity_poly.pdbx_seq_one_letter_code
_entity_poly.pdbx_strand_id
1 'polypeptide(L)'
;MNIENRVSQFLFGLSSSFAILSQQFYIVIPAAVIMWRVWLLVKDRRKTSSIKKQIISILLISIPLLLPLWLFVKWKGLLHPMSQCHNISFHIENLTAVFTVLGLVFIPFVISLKKIDKKTIFIFAPVSLILGIFFAPQWGDSQGPGIFPGITFHILHIIENFSPIFSTALNVILVFFGLLLIYSMFDYVENDWEKQLFFIGILLIGVYSFNTILGEKHLLGLVTVLFLLIIPRLKQFTLKAYILGMSVIGTLYFSYWLYLKNTG
;
A
#
# COMPACT_ATOMS: atom_id res chain seq x y z
N MET A 1 -27.88 -13.35 2.92
CA MET A 1 -26.64 -12.98 3.65
C MET A 1 -26.96 -13.18 5.12
N ASN A 2 -26.21 -14.02 5.82
CA ASN A 2 -26.40 -14.27 7.25
C ASN A 2 -26.08 -12.99 8.06
N ILE A 3 -26.45 -13.00 9.34
CA ILE A 3 -26.28 -11.85 10.23
C ILE A 3 -24.80 -11.54 10.45
N GLU A 4 -23.97 -12.56 10.65
CA GLU A 4 -22.52 -12.43 10.82
C GLU A 4 -21.86 -11.64 9.68
N ASN A 5 -22.17 -11.97 8.42
CA ASN A 5 -21.62 -11.23 7.28
C ASN A 5 -22.10 -9.78 7.23
N ARG A 6 -23.33 -9.48 7.67
CA ARG A 6 -23.84 -8.10 7.74
C ARG A 6 -23.09 -7.31 8.79
N VAL A 7 -22.92 -7.89 9.98
CA VAL A 7 -22.16 -7.27 11.08
C VAL A 7 -20.72 -7.02 10.66
N SER A 8 -20.06 -8.01 10.04
CA SER A 8 -18.70 -7.86 9.54
C SER A 8 -18.54 -6.72 8.53
N GLN A 9 -19.47 -6.59 7.58
CA GLN A 9 -19.44 -5.50 6.59
C GLN A 9 -19.68 -4.12 7.20
N PHE A 10 -20.59 -4.03 8.17
CA PHE A 10 -20.83 -2.79 8.89
C PHE A 10 -19.61 -2.39 9.74
N LEU A 11 -19.02 -3.35 10.46
CA LEU A 11 -17.79 -3.12 11.23
C LEU A 11 -16.62 -2.74 10.32
N PHE A 12 -16.49 -3.34 9.14
CA PHE A 12 -15.51 -2.92 8.15
C PHE A 12 -15.74 -1.46 7.72
N GLY A 13 -16.98 -1.07 7.42
CA GLY A 13 -17.32 0.33 7.10
C GLY A 13 -16.98 1.27 8.25
N LEU A 14 -17.31 0.89 9.49
CA LEU A 14 -17.05 1.67 10.69
C LEU A 14 -15.55 1.85 10.97
N SER A 15 -14.78 0.77 10.92
CA SER A 15 -13.32 0.81 11.05
C SER A 15 -12.68 1.62 9.93
N SER A 16 -13.17 1.48 8.70
CA SER A 16 -12.70 2.29 7.56
C SER A 16 -13.01 3.78 7.77
N SER A 17 -14.18 4.10 8.32
CA SER A 17 -14.55 5.47 8.67
C SER A 17 -13.57 6.08 9.68
N PHE A 18 -13.27 5.37 10.77
CA PHE A 18 -12.26 5.83 11.74
C PHE A 18 -10.86 5.92 11.12
N ALA A 19 -10.47 4.96 10.27
CA ALA A 19 -9.20 5.01 9.56
C ALA A 19 -9.10 6.24 8.65
N ILE A 20 -10.14 6.56 7.89
CA ILE A 20 -10.20 7.75 7.03
C ILE A 20 -10.06 9.04 7.83
N LEU A 21 -10.69 9.12 9.01
CA LEU A 21 -10.58 10.26 9.90
C LEU A 21 -9.18 10.41 10.51
N SER A 22 -8.44 9.32 10.64
CA SER A 22 -7.04 9.33 11.06
C SER A 22 -6.10 9.71 9.92
N GLN A 23 -6.24 9.06 8.75
CA GLN A 23 -5.44 9.30 7.56
C GLN A 23 -6.30 9.16 6.30
N GLN A 24 -6.40 10.23 5.50
CA GLN A 24 -7.39 10.31 4.42
C GLN A 24 -7.17 9.31 3.30
N PHE A 25 -5.93 8.92 3.04
CA PHE A 25 -5.61 7.95 1.97
C PHE A 25 -6.26 6.59 2.19
N TYR A 26 -6.68 6.25 3.43
CA TYR A 26 -7.45 5.03 3.68
C TYR A 26 -8.82 5.03 3.02
N ILE A 27 -9.30 6.15 2.48
CA ILE A 27 -10.54 6.20 1.67
C ILE A 27 -10.48 5.25 0.47
N VAL A 28 -9.27 4.96 -0.02
CA VAL A 28 -9.07 4.03 -1.13
C VAL A 28 -9.53 2.62 -0.80
N ILE A 29 -9.43 2.20 0.47
CA ILE A 29 -9.78 0.84 0.89
C ILE A 29 -11.29 0.59 0.70
N PRO A 30 -12.21 1.32 1.37
CA PRO A 30 -13.63 1.11 1.14
C PRO A 30 -14.05 1.49 -0.29
N ALA A 31 -13.42 2.48 -0.94
CA ALA A 31 -13.70 2.79 -2.33
C ALA A 31 -13.41 1.60 -3.25
N ALA A 32 -12.25 0.95 -3.11
CA ALA A 32 -11.87 -0.25 -3.84
C ALA A 32 -12.86 -1.40 -3.62
N VAL A 33 -13.25 -1.63 -2.35
CA VAL A 33 -14.23 -2.66 -2.01
C VAL A 33 -15.59 -2.37 -2.64
N ILE A 34 -16.07 -1.12 -2.57
CA ILE A 34 -17.35 -0.72 -3.18
C ILE A 34 -17.28 -0.87 -4.70
N MET A 35 -16.23 -0.38 -5.35
CA MET A 35 -16.02 -0.54 -6.79
C MET A 35 -16.01 -2.01 -7.21
N TRP A 36 -15.32 -2.87 -6.46
CA TRP A 36 -15.33 -4.31 -6.70
C TRP A 36 -16.74 -4.91 -6.59
N ARG A 37 -17.51 -4.52 -5.56
CA ARG A 37 -18.90 -4.96 -5.38
C ARG A 37 -19.80 -4.48 -6.52
N VAL A 38 -19.60 -3.26 -7.01
CA VAL A 38 -20.30 -2.70 -8.19
C VAL A 38 -19.94 -3.47 -9.45
N TRP A 39 -18.67 -3.82 -9.63
CA TRP A 39 -18.25 -4.66 -10.76
C TRP A 39 -18.93 -6.04 -10.74
N LEU A 40 -19.03 -6.68 -9.56
CA LEU A 40 -19.76 -7.94 -9.40
C LEU A 40 -21.25 -7.80 -9.73
N LEU A 41 -21.88 -6.66 -9.39
CA LEU A 41 -23.27 -6.38 -9.79
C LEU A 41 -23.43 -6.35 -11.33
N VAL A 42 -22.46 -5.77 -12.02
CA VAL A 42 -22.46 -5.71 -13.49
C VAL A 42 -22.23 -7.07 -14.13
N LYS A 43 -21.43 -7.94 -13.50
CA LYS A 43 -21.09 -9.28 -14.00
C LYS A 43 -22.18 -10.32 -13.75
N ASP A 44 -22.78 -10.33 -12.56
CA ASP A 44 -23.72 -11.37 -12.10
C ASP A 44 -25.21 -11.02 -12.31
N ARG A 45 -25.54 -10.28 -13.38
CA ARG A 45 -26.90 -9.74 -13.65
C ARG A 45 -28.04 -10.76 -13.65
N ARG A 46 -27.74 -12.05 -13.77
CA ARG A 46 -28.74 -13.12 -13.93
C ARG A 46 -29.30 -13.68 -12.62
N LYS A 47 -28.75 -13.31 -11.44
CA LYS A 47 -29.21 -13.83 -10.14
C LYS A 47 -29.68 -12.70 -9.21
N THR A 48 -30.98 -12.47 -9.15
CA THR A 48 -31.62 -11.43 -8.30
C THR A 48 -31.21 -11.53 -6.82
N SER A 49 -31.06 -12.75 -6.31
CA SER A 49 -30.59 -13.00 -4.94
C SER A 49 -29.13 -12.62 -4.70
N SER A 50 -28.29 -12.63 -5.75
CA SER A 50 -26.90 -12.12 -5.71
C SER A 50 -26.89 -10.59 -5.68
N ILE A 51 -27.69 -9.96 -6.55
CA ILE A 51 -27.82 -8.49 -6.65
C ILE A 51 -28.22 -7.88 -5.31
N LYS A 52 -29.29 -8.40 -4.68
CA LYS A 52 -29.74 -7.91 -3.37
C LYS A 52 -28.65 -8.01 -2.31
N LYS A 53 -27.84 -9.08 -2.30
CA LYS A 53 -26.73 -9.24 -1.34
C LYS A 53 -25.64 -8.19 -1.56
N GLN A 54 -25.26 -7.92 -2.80
CA GLN A 54 -24.23 -6.92 -3.09
C GLN A 54 -24.71 -5.51 -2.76
N ILE A 55 -25.97 -5.16 -3.05
CA ILE A 55 -26.55 -3.86 -2.67
C ILE A 55 -26.53 -3.68 -1.15
N ILE A 56 -26.99 -4.70 -0.39
CA ILE A 56 -26.96 -4.64 1.08
C ILE A 56 -25.51 -4.47 1.57
N SER A 57 -24.55 -5.19 0.97
CA SER A 57 -23.13 -5.05 1.31
C SER A 57 -22.60 -3.64 1.08
N ILE A 58 -22.87 -3.06 -0.10
CA ILE A 58 -22.48 -1.69 -0.41
C ILE A 58 -23.07 -0.72 0.61
N LEU A 59 -24.36 -0.85 0.95
CA LEU A 59 -25.02 0.01 1.94
C LEU A 59 -24.39 -0.14 3.33
N LEU A 60 -24.15 -1.37 3.81
CA LEU A 60 -23.55 -1.61 5.12
C LEU A 60 -22.13 -1.05 5.24
N ILE A 61 -21.35 -1.08 4.15
CA ILE A 61 -20.02 -0.47 4.10
C ILE A 61 -20.12 1.06 4.01
N SER A 62 -21.09 1.59 3.25
CA SER A 62 -21.19 3.03 2.94
C SER A 62 -21.84 3.85 4.05
N ILE A 63 -22.78 3.29 4.81
CA ILE A 63 -23.49 4.01 5.88
C ILE A 63 -22.51 4.60 6.91
N PRO A 64 -21.54 3.85 7.45
CA PRO A 64 -20.55 4.43 8.36
C PRO A 64 -19.69 5.53 7.73
N LEU A 65 -19.45 5.48 6.41
CA LEU A 65 -18.66 6.49 5.68
C LEU A 65 -19.38 7.84 5.57
N LEU A 66 -20.67 7.92 5.93
CA LEU A 66 -21.38 9.20 6.02
C LEU A 66 -20.78 10.12 7.09
N LEU A 67 -20.17 9.55 8.15
CA LEU A 67 -19.51 10.32 9.20
C LEU A 67 -18.31 11.14 8.68
N PRO A 68 -17.30 10.54 8.03
CA PRO A 68 -16.19 11.30 7.45
C PRO A 68 -16.67 12.22 6.34
N LEU A 69 -17.65 11.81 5.53
CA LEU A 69 -18.21 12.67 4.49
C LEU A 69 -18.81 13.95 5.07
N TRP A 70 -19.62 13.84 6.14
CA TRP A 70 -20.18 15.01 6.83
C TRP A 70 -19.09 15.93 7.39
N LEU A 71 -18.03 15.35 7.98
CA LEU A 71 -16.88 16.12 8.47
C LEU A 71 -16.14 16.83 7.35
N PHE A 72 -15.90 16.18 6.20
CA PHE A 72 -15.25 16.79 5.04
C PHE A 72 -16.05 17.97 4.48
N VAL A 73 -17.38 17.86 4.42
CA VAL A 73 -18.25 18.98 4.04
C VAL A 73 -18.11 20.13 5.05
N LYS A 74 -18.12 19.83 6.35
CA LYS A 74 -17.94 20.85 7.40
C LYS A 74 -16.56 21.52 7.33
N TRP A 75 -15.52 20.79 6.98
CA TRP A 75 -14.16 21.31 6.80
C TRP A 75 -13.95 22.02 5.46
N LYS A 76 -14.92 21.95 4.54
CA LYS A 76 -14.81 22.43 3.16
C LYS A 76 -13.63 21.78 2.41
N GLY A 77 -13.32 20.54 2.72
CA GLY A 77 -12.20 19.81 2.13
C GLY A 77 -12.01 18.42 2.73
N LEU A 78 -11.15 17.61 2.10
CA LEU A 78 -10.81 16.26 2.58
C LEU A 78 -9.91 16.28 3.83
N LEU A 79 -9.28 17.43 4.11
CA LEU A 79 -8.38 17.62 5.24
C LEU A 79 -9.04 18.52 6.29
N HIS A 80 -8.79 18.21 7.55
CA HIS A 80 -9.02 19.18 8.61
C HIS A 80 -8.13 20.42 8.35
N PRO A 81 -8.57 21.66 8.62
CA PRO A 81 -7.76 22.85 8.39
C PRO A 81 -6.39 22.83 9.08
N MET A 82 -6.27 22.16 10.22
CA MET A 82 -4.99 21.98 10.94
C MET A 82 -4.07 20.90 10.33
N SER A 83 -4.53 20.18 9.31
CA SER A 83 -3.81 19.09 8.64
C SER A 83 -3.53 19.41 7.17
N GLN A 84 -3.57 20.69 6.77
CA GLN A 84 -3.29 21.13 5.40
C GLN A 84 -1.91 20.70 4.89
N CYS A 85 -0.97 20.39 5.78
CA CYS A 85 0.34 19.83 5.41
C CYS A 85 0.22 18.48 4.67
N HIS A 86 -0.84 17.71 4.91
CA HIS A 86 -1.14 16.45 4.19
C HIS A 86 -1.86 16.67 2.85
N ASN A 87 -1.62 17.80 2.19
CA ASN A 87 -2.26 18.11 0.91
C ASN A 87 -2.02 17.01 -0.13
N ILE A 88 -2.92 16.90 -1.10
CA ILE A 88 -2.81 15.93 -2.18
C ILE A 88 -2.02 16.57 -3.30
N SER A 89 -0.84 16.03 -3.60
CA SER A 89 0.04 16.46 -4.69
C SER A 89 0.77 15.25 -5.26
N PHE A 90 0.78 15.14 -6.59
CA PHE A 90 1.48 14.04 -7.26
C PHE A 90 2.98 14.30 -7.26
N HIS A 91 3.74 13.33 -6.76
CA HIS A 91 5.20 13.31 -6.80
C HIS A 91 5.65 11.94 -7.28
N ILE A 92 6.35 11.89 -8.42
CA ILE A 92 6.86 10.63 -8.98
C ILE A 92 7.93 10.00 -8.08
N GLU A 93 8.60 10.81 -7.28
CA GLU A 93 9.56 10.41 -6.25
C GLU A 93 8.90 9.53 -5.18
N ASN A 94 7.64 9.80 -4.84
CA ASN A 94 6.87 8.95 -3.91
C ASN A 94 6.61 7.57 -4.50
N LEU A 95 6.35 7.49 -5.81
CA LEU A 95 6.18 6.20 -6.50
C LEU A 95 7.50 5.41 -6.48
N THR A 96 8.63 6.07 -6.75
CA THR A 96 9.96 5.46 -6.61
C THR A 96 10.19 4.98 -5.18
N ALA A 97 9.90 5.80 -4.16
CA ALA A 97 10.03 5.42 -2.75
C ALA A 97 9.20 4.18 -2.39
N VAL A 98 7.94 4.12 -2.86
CA VAL A 98 7.08 2.95 -2.68
C VAL A 98 7.74 1.72 -3.28
N PHE A 99 8.21 1.77 -4.53
CA PHE A 99 8.89 0.62 -5.15
C PHE A 99 10.20 0.26 -4.45
N THR A 100 10.99 1.23 -3.99
CA THR A 100 12.21 0.97 -3.23
C THR A 100 11.91 0.22 -1.94
N VAL A 101 10.92 0.67 -1.15
CA VAL A 101 10.51 0.00 0.09
C VAL A 101 9.96 -1.40 -0.19
N LEU A 102 9.10 -1.54 -1.19
CA LEU A 102 8.57 -2.86 -1.58
C LEU A 102 9.69 -3.79 -2.05
N GLY A 103 10.64 -3.29 -2.82
CA GLY A 103 11.84 -4.03 -3.20
C GLY A 103 12.59 -4.54 -1.98
N LEU A 104 12.91 -3.65 -1.04
CA LEU A 104 13.64 -4.00 0.17
C LEU A 104 12.92 -5.09 0.99
N VAL A 105 11.63 -4.90 1.24
CA VAL A 105 10.83 -5.80 2.08
C VAL A 105 10.57 -7.15 1.40
N PHE A 106 10.44 -7.20 0.08
CA PHE A 106 10.01 -8.40 -0.63
C PHE A 106 11.11 -9.05 -1.50
N ILE A 107 12.36 -8.57 -1.47
CA ILE A 107 13.50 -9.22 -2.15
C ILE A 107 13.52 -10.74 -1.96
N PRO A 108 13.43 -11.29 -0.72
CA PRO A 108 13.53 -12.74 -0.54
C PRO A 108 12.42 -13.52 -1.26
N PHE A 109 11.23 -12.92 -1.33
CA PHE A 109 10.12 -13.50 -2.06
C PHE A 109 10.36 -13.43 -3.58
N VAL A 110 10.75 -12.28 -4.12
CA VAL A 110 10.98 -12.13 -5.57
C VAL A 110 12.11 -13.03 -6.05
N ILE A 111 13.18 -13.20 -5.27
CA ILE A 111 14.28 -14.14 -5.58
C ILE A 111 13.79 -15.60 -5.57
N SER A 112 12.82 -15.94 -4.72
CA SER A 112 12.25 -17.29 -4.68
C SER A 112 11.40 -17.63 -5.91
N LEU A 113 11.06 -16.64 -6.73
CA LEU A 113 10.31 -16.84 -7.97
C LEU A 113 11.20 -17.51 -9.01
N LYS A 114 10.85 -18.74 -9.37
CA LYS A 114 11.70 -19.59 -10.24
C LYS A 114 11.73 -19.16 -11.70
N LYS A 115 10.88 -18.22 -12.15
CA LYS A 115 10.78 -17.82 -13.56
C LYS A 115 10.42 -16.34 -13.69
N ILE A 116 11.43 -15.52 -13.99
CA ILE A 116 11.24 -14.18 -14.55
C ILE A 116 11.71 -14.27 -16.00
N ASP A 117 10.85 -13.93 -16.95
CA ASP A 117 11.18 -13.97 -18.36
C ASP A 117 12.10 -12.79 -18.76
N LYS A 118 12.92 -13.01 -19.79
CA LYS A 118 13.89 -12.00 -20.25
C LYS A 118 13.22 -10.70 -20.70
N LYS A 119 11.99 -10.76 -21.24
CA LYS A 119 11.26 -9.58 -21.71
C LYS A 119 10.87 -8.69 -20.54
N THR A 120 10.38 -9.25 -19.43
CA THR A 120 10.11 -8.50 -18.19
C THR A 120 11.37 -7.82 -17.67
N ILE A 121 12.52 -8.49 -17.65
CA ILE A 121 13.80 -7.88 -17.25
C ILE A 121 14.15 -6.71 -18.17
N PHE A 122 14.02 -6.88 -19.49
CA PHE A 122 14.35 -5.85 -20.48
C PHE A 122 13.44 -4.62 -20.40
N ILE A 123 12.20 -4.78 -19.93
CA ILE A 123 11.26 -3.66 -19.72
C ILE A 123 11.52 -2.98 -18.37
N PHE A 124 11.71 -3.74 -17.30
CA PHE A 124 11.82 -3.17 -15.95
C PHE A 124 13.20 -2.61 -15.63
N ALA A 125 14.28 -3.12 -16.23
CA ALA A 125 15.62 -2.57 -16.03
C ALA A 125 15.74 -1.09 -16.47
N PRO A 126 15.30 -0.66 -17.68
CA PRO A 126 15.34 0.75 -18.04
C PRO A 126 14.37 1.59 -17.21
N VAL A 127 13.18 1.07 -16.86
CA VAL A 127 12.23 1.80 -16.01
C VAL A 127 12.82 2.01 -14.61
N SER A 128 13.45 1.00 -14.02
CA SER A 128 14.08 1.13 -12.70
C SER A 128 15.30 2.03 -12.73
N LEU A 129 16.08 2.06 -13.81
CA LEU A 129 17.14 3.03 -14.03
C LEU A 129 16.60 4.45 -14.07
N ILE A 130 15.54 4.70 -14.86
CA ILE A 130 14.94 6.03 -14.99
C ILE A 130 14.41 6.50 -13.62
N LEU A 131 13.60 5.68 -12.96
CA LEU A 131 13.04 5.99 -11.65
C LEU A 131 14.12 6.17 -10.58
N GLY A 132 15.08 5.24 -10.51
CA GLY A 132 16.09 5.22 -9.46
C GLY A 132 17.17 6.29 -9.60
N ILE A 133 17.39 6.85 -10.80
CA ILE A 133 18.38 7.91 -11.04
C ILE A 133 17.72 9.30 -11.11
N PHE A 134 16.67 9.45 -11.93
CA PHE A 134 16.08 10.78 -12.18
C PHE A 134 14.96 11.15 -11.21
N PHE A 135 14.34 10.15 -10.57
CA PHE A 135 13.20 10.33 -9.68
C PHE A 135 13.43 9.67 -8.32
N ALA A 136 14.68 9.66 -7.86
CA ALA A 136 15.02 9.16 -6.54
C ALA A 136 14.37 10.05 -5.46
N PRO A 137 13.70 9.47 -4.46
CA PRO A 137 13.17 10.26 -3.36
C PRO A 137 14.29 10.86 -2.53
N GLN A 138 14.02 12.03 -1.93
CA GLN A 138 14.90 12.60 -0.93
C GLN A 138 14.69 11.83 0.38
N TRP A 139 15.68 11.08 0.81
CA TRP A 139 15.60 10.35 2.08
C TRP A 139 16.10 11.22 3.23
N GLY A 140 15.46 11.12 4.41
CA GLY A 140 15.87 11.89 5.58
C GLY A 140 15.26 11.43 6.89
N ASP A 141 15.80 11.92 8.01
CA ASP A 141 15.37 11.54 9.37
C ASP A 141 14.00 12.09 9.78
N SER A 142 13.67 13.26 9.24
CA SER A 142 12.43 14.00 9.55
C SER A 142 11.44 13.89 8.40
N GLN A 143 10.16 13.84 8.76
CA GLN A 143 9.09 13.79 7.78
C GLN A 143 8.83 15.22 7.27
N GLY A 144 8.89 15.42 5.96
CA GLY A 144 8.65 16.72 5.33
C GLY A 144 8.11 16.58 3.92
N PRO A 145 7.65 17.68 3.29
CA PRO A 145 7.23 17.66 1.90
C PRO A 145 8.36 17.13 1.01
N GLY A 146 8.13 16.00 0.33
CA GLY A 146 9.12 15.35 -0.54
C GLY A 146 10.27 14.62 0.18
N ILE A 147 10.31 14.62 1.52
CA ILE A 147 11.32 13.90 2.32
C ILE A 147 10.71 12.62 2.87
N PHE A 148 11.33 11.49 2.54
CA PHE A 148 10.85 10.16 2.90
C PHE A 148 11.67 9.55 4.06
N PRO A 149 11.15 9.54 5.29
CA PRO A 149 11.79 8.86 6.41
C PRO A 149 11.43 7.37 6.46
N GLY A 150 12.33 6.54 6.99
CA GLY A 150 12.13 5.10 6.97
C GLY A 150 13.30 4.29 7.53
N ILE A 151 13.07 2.99 7.70
CA ILE A 151 14.16 2.02 7.88
C ILE A 151 15.00 1.96 6.60
N THR A 152 14.32 2.05 5.44
CA THR A 152 14.94 2.09 4.11
C THR A 152 15.91 3.25 3.97
N PHE A 153 15.55 4.44 4.48
CA PHE A 153 16.45 5.58 4.54
C PHE A 153 17.74 5.24 5.29
N HIS A 154 17.65 4.69 6.50
CA HIS A 154 18.85 4.40 7.29
C HIS A 154 19.78 3.42 6.58
N ILE A 155 19.24 2.42 5.89
CA ILE A 155 20.04 1.47 5.09
C ILE A 155 20.73 2.19 3.92
N LEU A 156 19.98 2.97 3.15
CA LEU A 156 20.52 3.71 2.00
C LEU A 156 21.56 4.76 2.42
N HIS A 157 21.33 5.44 3.55
CA HIS A 157 22.23 6.46 4.07
C HIS A 157 23.55 5.88 4.58
N ILE A 158 23.52 4.73 5.26
CA ILE A 158 24.75 4.01 5.65
C ILE A 158 25.60 3.68 4.42
N ILE A 159 24.95 3.24 3.33
CA ILE A 159 25.63 2.89 2.08
C ILE A 159 26.10 4.13 1.33
N GLU A 160 25.33 5.22 1.35
CA GLU A 160 25.68 6.51 0.76
C GLU A 160 26.95 7.09 1.40
N ASN A 161 27.07 7.01 2.72
CA ASN A 161 28.27 7.42 3.46
C ASN A 161 29.53 6.64 3.04
N PHE A 162 29.36 5.42 2.52
CA PHE A 162 30.44 4.65 1.92
C PHE A 162 30.67 5.03 0.45
N SER A 163 29.61 5.11 -0.35
CA SER A 163 29.65 5.61 -1.73
C SER A 163 28.26 6.03 -2.25
N PRO A 164 28.11 7.27 -2.75
CA PRO A 164 26.87 7.71 -3.39
C PRO A 164 26.49 6.87 -4.62
N ILE A 165 27.48 6.37 -5.36
CA ILE A 165 27.25 5.52 -6.54
C ILE A 165 26.65 4.18 -6.11
N PHE A 166 27.15 3.57 -5.03
CA PHE A 166 26.58 2.32 -4.53
C PHE A 166 25.16 2.51 -3.97
N SER A 167 24.88 3.62 -3.30
CA SER A 167 23.53 3.93 -2.82
C SER A 167 22.55 4.10 -3.98
N THR A 168 22.95 4.82 -5.03
CA THR A 168 22.15 4.99 -6.26
C THR A 168 21.91 3.65 -6.95
N ALA A 169 22.96 2.83 -7.12
CA ALA A 169 22.84 1.50 -7.71
C ALA A 169 21.91 0.59 -6.90
N LEU A 170 22.01 0.62 -5.57
CA LEU A 170 21.10 -0.12 -4.70
C LEU A 170 19.66 0.37 -4.86
N ASN A 171 19.42 1.68 -4.88
CA ASN A 171 18.08 2.22 -5.10
C ASN A 171 17.47 1.73 -6.42
N VAL A 172 18.23 1.75 -7.53
CA VAL A 172 17.80 1.19 -8.82
C VAL A 172 17.46 -0.30 -8.71
N ILE A 173 18.29 -1.09 -8.02
CA ILE A 173 18.03 -2.53 -7.79
C ILE A 173 16.76 -2.73 -6.96
N LEU A 174 16.56 -1.96 -5.90
CA LEU A 174 15.37 -2.04 -5.05
C LEU A 174 14.10 -1.68 -5.85
N VAL A 175 14.13 -0.61 -6.64
CA VAL A 175 13.00 -0.26 -7.53
C VAL A 175 12.71 -1.39 -8.51
N PHE A 176 13.73 -2.01 -9.09
CA PHE A 176 13.57 -3.16 -9.99
C PHE A 176 12.86 -4.33 -9.29
N PHE A 177 13.28 -4.69 -8.07
CA PHE A 177 12.60 -5.72 -7.27
C PHE A 177 11.16 -5.34 -6.91
N GLY A 178 10.90 -4.07 -6.59
CA GLY A 178 9.56 -3.56 -6.34
C GLY A 178 8.63 -3.69 -7.55
N LEU A 179 9.11 -3.37 -8.75
CA LEU A 179 8.36 -3.56 -10.00
C LEU A 179 8.09 -5.04 -10.29
N LEU A 180 9.11 -5.89 -10.13
CA LEU A 180 8.98 -7.34 -10.31
C LEU A 180 7.98 -7.96 -9.35
N LEU A 181 7.92 -7.49 -8.10
CA LEU A 181 6.94 -7.94 -7.11
C LEU A 181 5.51 -7.72 -7.63
N ILE A 182 5.20 -6.49 -8.06
CA ILE A 182 3.85 -6.14 -8.52
C ILE A 182 3.47 -6.92 -9.77
N TYR A 183 4.40 -7.03 -10.72
CA TYR A 183 4.20 -7.83 -11.93
C TYR A 183 3.94 -9.29 -11.61
N SER A 184 4.76 -9.89 -10.75
CA SER A 184 4.63 -11.29 -10.39
C SER A 184 3.32 -11.56 -9.64
N MET A 185 2.89 -10.64 -8.78
CA MET A 185 1.60 -10.74 -8.10
C MET A 185 0.42 -10.79 -9.06
N PHE A 186 0.49 -10.16 -10.24
CA PHE A 186 -0.58 -10.22 -11.24
C PHE A 186 -0.84 -11.66 -11.70
N ASP A 187 0.21 -12.43 -11.95
CA ASP A 187 0.11 -13.84 -12.40
C ASP A 187 -0.30 -14.78 -11.27
N TYR A 188 -0.01 -14.41 -10.03
CA TYR A 188 -0.28 -15.25 -8.87
C TYR A 188 -1.72 -15.16 -8.36
N VAL A 189 -2.49 -14.15 -8.78
CA VAL A 189 -3.82 -13.87 -8.24
C VAL A 189 -4.88 -14.73 -8.95
N GLU A 190 -5.44 -15.71 -8.25
CA GLU A 190 -6.34 -16.72 -8.84
C GLU A 190 -7.81 -16.45 -8.49
N ASN A 191 -8.10 -16.31 -7.19
CA ASN A 191 -9.46 -16.22 -6.68
C ASN A 191 -9.96 -14.77 -6.52
N ASP A 192 -11.27 -14.60 -6.34
CA ASP A 192 -11.89 -13.27 -6.28
C ASP A 192 -11.44 -12.44 -5.06
N TRP A 193 -11.09 -13.08 -3.95
CA TRP A 193 -10.58 -12.38 -2.76
C TRP A 193 -9.16 -11.84 -3.00
N GLU A 194 -8.30 -12.62 -3.64
CA GLU A 194 -6.95 -12.19 -4.03
C GLU A 194 -7.00 -11.08 -5.07
N LYS A 195 -7.91 -11.15 -6.04
CA LYS A 195 -8.14 -10.06 -7.01
C LYS A 195 -8.53 -8.77 -6.33
N GLN A 196 -9.41 -8.86 -5.35
CA GLN A 196 -9.82 -7.71 -4.56
C GLN A 196 -8.64 -7.13 -3.76
N LEU A 197 -7.84 -7.96 -3.09
CA LEU A 197 -6.65 -7.51 -2.36
C LEU A 197 -5.58 -6.90 -3.27
N PHE A 198 -5.31 -7.53 -4.41
CA PHE A 198 -4.36 -7.01 -5.40
C PHE A 198 -4.82 -5.65 -5.92
N PHE A 199 -6.11 -5.52 -6.25
CA PHE A 199 -6.69 -4.24 -6.65
C PHE A 199 -6.57 -3.15 -5.58
N ILE A 200 -6.80 -3.49 -4.30
CA ILE A 200 -6.56 -2.58 -3.17
C ILE A 200 -5.07 -2.17 -3.12
N GLY A 201 -4.15 -3.11 -3.29
CA GLY A 201 -2.71 -2.85 -3.31
C GLY A 201 -2.31 -1.87 -4.41
N ILE A 202 -2.78 -2.07 -5.64
CA ILE A 202 -2.53 -1.15 -6.77
C ILE A 202 -3.08 0.25 -6.48
N LEU A 203 -4.30 0.34 -5.94
CA LEU A 203 -4.89 1.63 -5.60
C LEU A 203 -4.15 2.34 -4.46
N LEU A 204 -3.63 1.60 -3.47
CA LEU A 204 -2.79 2.16 -2.41
C LEU A 204 -1.48 2.71 -2.97
N ILE A 205 -0.80 2.00 -3.88
CA ILE A 205 0.40 2.51 -4.58
C ILE A 205 0.07 3.82 -5.30
N GLY A 206 -1.06 3.85 -6.01
CA GLY A 206 -1.58 5.05 -6.67
C GLY A 206 -1.71 6.21 -5.67
N VAL A 207 -2.50 6.04 -4.61
CA VAL A 207 -2.78 7.10 -3.64
C VAL A 207 -1.53 7.57 -2.89
N TYR A 208 -0.60 6.69 -2.54
CA TYR A 208 0.65 7.11 -1.89
C TYR A 208 1.50 8.00 -2.81
N SER A 209 1.40 7.82 -4.13
CA SER A 209 2.07 8.71 -5.10
C SER A 209 1.52 10.14 -5.06
N PHE A 210 0.31 10.36 -4.53
CA PHE A 210 -0.32 11.68 -4.39
C PHE A 210 -0.22 12.28 -2.98
N ASN A 211 0.54 11.68 -2.07
CA ASN A 211 0.66 12.19 -0.69
C ASN A 211 1.88 13.12 -0.55
N THR A 212 1.65 14.41 -0.29
CA THR A 212 2.75 15.39 -0.11
C THR A 212 3.71 14.98 0.99
N ILE A 213 3.20 14.37 2.06
CA ILE A 213 4.00 13.96 3.21
C ILE A 213 3.86 12.45 3.39
N LEU A 214 4.69 11.73 2.65
CA LEU A 214 4.81 10.27 2.72
C LEU A 214 6.02 9.86 3.57
N GLY A 215 5.94 8.68 4.14
CA GLY A 215 7.04 8.05 4.87
C GLY A 215 6.74 6.57 5.05
N GLU A 216 7.74 5.77 5.39
CA GLU A 216 7.65 4.31 5.33
C GLU A 216 6.51 3.75 6.21
N LYS A 217 6.24 4.39 7.35
CA LYS A 217 5.12 4.04 8.25
C LYS A 217 3.76 4.04 7.57
N HIS A 218 3.55 4.87 6.54
CA HIS A 218 2.28 4.91 5.80
C HIS A 218 2.13 3.69 4.88
N LEU A 219 3.24 3.09 4.45
CA LEU A 219 3.24 1.95 3.54
C LEU A 219 2.91 0.63 4.23
N LEU A 220 2.79 0.61 5.57
CA LEU A 220 2.46 -0.59 6.32
C LEU A 220 1.18 -1.27 5.84
N GLY A 221 0.13 -0.50 5.55
CA GLY A 221 -1.12 -1.05 5.02
C GLY A 221 -0.91 -1.81 3.69
N LEU A 222 -0.13 -1.24 2.78
CA LEU A 222 0.23 -1.87 1.51
C LEU A 222 1.11 -3.11 1.72
N VAL A 223 2.12 -3.03 2.58
CA VAL A 223 2.98 -4.18 2.93
C VAL A 223 2.16 -5.32 3.52
N THR A 224 1.21 -5.04 4.42
CA THR A 224 0.31 -6.04 4.98
C THR A 224 -0.57 -6.69 3.91
N VAL A 225 -1.16 -5.89 3.00
CA VAL A 225 -1.97 -6.42 1.88
C VAL A 225 -1.14 -7.37 1.02
N LEU A 226 0.10 -6.99 0.69
CA LEU A 226 1.00 -7.82 -0.11
C LEU A 226 1.44 -9.09 0.64
N PHE A 227 1.70 -9.03 1.95
CA PHE A 227 1.97 -10.23 2.74
C PHE A 227 0.77 -11.19 2.75
N LEU A 228 -0.46 -10.70 2.89
CA LEU A 228 -1.66 -11.54 2.83
C LEU A 228 -1.79 -12.27 1.48
N LEU A 229 -1.37 -11.62 0.38
CA LEU A 229 -1.32 -12.25 -0.95
C LEU A 229 -0.20 -13.29 -1.05
N ILE A 230 0.95 -13.06 -0.42
CA ILE A 230 2.14 -13.90 -0.58
C ILE A 230 2.17 -15.11 0.35
N ILE A 231 1.76 -14.95 1.62
CA ILE A 231 1.85 -15.98 2.66
C ILE A 231 1.31 -17.35 2.21
N PRO A 232 0.12 -17.44 1.56
CA PRO A 232 -0.44 -18.73 1.12
C PRO A 232 0.44 -19.48 0.11
N ARG A 233 1.32 -18.76 -0.60
CA ARG A 233 2.16 -19.29 -1.70
C ARG A 233 3.54 -19.72 -1.24
N LEU A 234 3.93 -19.35 -0.02
CA LEU A 234 5.22 -19.71 0.52
C LEU A 234 5.27 -21.19 0.90
N LYS A 235 6.17 -21.93 0.26
CA LYS A 235 6.48 -23.32 0.64
C LYS A 235 7.63 -23.41 1.63
N GLN A 236 8.54 -22.45 1.61
CA GLN A 236 9.75 -22.45 2.43
C GLN A 236 9.50 -21.88 3.82
N PHE A 237 9.91 -22.60 4.86
CA PHE A 237 9.79 -22.16 6.26
C PHE A 237 10.56 -20.86 6.52
N THR A 238 11.76 -20.72 5.95
CA THR A 238 12.60 -19.53 6.09
C THR A 238 11.92 -18.25 5.60
N LEU A 239 11.22 -18.31 4.46
CA LEU A 239 10.46 -17.17 3.93
C LEU A 239 9.27 -16.83 4.83
N LYS A 240 8.59 -17.83 5.40
CA LYS A 240 7.49 -17.59 6.35
C LYS A 240 7.99 -16.91 7.63
N ALA A 241 9.11 -17.39 8.17
CA ALA A 241 9.77 -16.79 9.33
C ALA A 241 10.22 -15.35 9.04
N TYR A 242 10.76 -15.09 7.85
CA TYR A 242 11.11 -13.73 7.41
C TYR A 242 9.90 -12.80 7.37
N ILE A 243 8.78 -13.22 6.75
CA ILE A 243 7.55 -12.41 6.72
C ILE A 243 7.04 -12.13 8.13
N LEU A 244 7.07 -13.13 9.02
CA LEU A 244 6.67 -12.94 10.41
C LEU A 244 7.57 -11.92 11.10
N GLY A 245 8.89 -12.03 10.93
CA GLY A 245 9.86 -11.07 11.45
C GLY A 245 9.61 -9.65 10.94
N MET A 246 9.38 -9.48 9.64
CA MET A 246 9.06 -8.17 9.05
C MET A 246 7.73 -7.62 9.54
N SER A 247 6.74 -8.47 9.80
CA SER A 247 5.45 -8.05 10.38
C SER A 247 5.62 -7.54 11.81
N VAL A 248 6.46 -8.18 12.61
CA VAL A 248 6.83 -7.73 13.96
C VAL A 248 7.58 -6.40 13.89
N ILE A 249 8.61 -6.30 13.02
CA ILE A 249 9.38 -5.06 12.82
C ILE A 249 8.47 -3.92 12.40
N GLY A 250 7.57 -4.13 11.43
CA GLY A 250 6.63 -3.11 10.98
C GLY A 250 5.70 -2.64 12.09
N THR A 251 5.20 -3.56 12.92
CA THR A 251 4.34 -3.25 14.07
C THR A 251 5.09 -2.44 15.14
N LEU A 252 6.31 -2.84 15.47
CA LEU A 252 7.17 -2.13 16.42
C LEU A 252 7.53 -0.74 15.91
N TYR A 253 7.89 -0.63 14.63
CA TYR A 253 8.21 0.63 13.97
C TYR A 253 7.03 1.61 13.97
N PHE A 254 5.83 1.11 13.67
CA PHE A 254 4.60 1.91 13.76
C PHE A 254 4.34 2.39 15.19
N SER A 255 4.48 1.50 16.17
CA SER A 255 4.25 1.82 17.58
C SER A 255 5.26 2.85 18.09
N TYR A 256 6.53 2.73 17.72
CA TYR A 256 7.57 3.72 18.00
C TYR A 256 7.19 5.11 17.45
N TRP A 257 6.71 5.17 16.20
CA TRP A 257 6.27 6.43 15.61
C TRP A 257 5.05 7.04 16.31
N LEU A 258 4.09 6.21 16.72
CA LEU A 258 2.88 6.69 17.39
C LEU A 258 3.17 7.22 18.81
N TYR A 259 3.97 6.49 19.59
CA TYR A 259 4.06 6.73 21.04
C TYR A 259 5.37 7.38 21.50
N LEU A 260 6.44 7.31 20.70
CA LEU A 260 7.77 7.75 21.15
C LEU A 260 8.33 8.90 20.29
N LYS A 261 8.18 8.82 18.97
CA LYS A 261 8.75 9.85 18.07
C LYS A 261 7.90 11.13 17.99
N ASN A 262 6.58 11.03 18.20
CA ASN A 262 5.67 12.18 18.18
C ASN A 262 5.51 12.88 19.55
N THR A 263 6.22 12.41 20.59
CA THR A 263 6.14 12.95 21.96
C THR A 263 7.33 13.83 22.36
N GLY A 264 8.25 14.11 21.43
CA GLY A 264 9.36 15.05 21.59
C GLY A 264 9.35 16.07 20.47
#